data_AF-A0A2S9XK95-F1
#
_entry.id   AF-A0A2S9XK95-F1
#
_cell.length_a   1.000
_cell.length_b   1.000
_cell.length_c   1.000
_cell.angle_alpha   90.00
_cell.angle_beta   90.00
_cell.angle_gamma   90.00
#
_symmetry.space_group_name_H-M   'P 1'
#
loop_
_entity.id
_entity.type
_entity.pdbx_description
1 polymer ?
#
loop_
_entity_poly.entity_id
_entity_poly.type
_entity_poly.pdbx_seq_one_letter_code
_entity_poly.pdbx_strand_id
1 'polypeptide(L)' 'MLVCICKGVSDRRITEEIRRGACTLRQIQDGCEAGTDCKCCVRQIRQMLASSGPARQSASESR' A
#
# COMPACT_ATOMS: atom_id res chain seq x y z
N MET A 1 3.03 -10.29 6.71
CA MET A 1 2.30 -11.31 5.90
C MET A 1 2.40 -11.00 4.42
N LEU A 2 2.46 -12.01 3.54
CA LEU A 2 2.31 -11.79 2.09
C LEU A 2 0.86 -11.42 1.76
N VAL A 3 0.68 -10.26 1.13
CA VAL A 3 -0.62 -9.74 0.71
C VAL A 3 -0.86 -10.04 -0.77
N CYS A 4 0.16 -9.88 -1.62
CA CYS A 4 0.08 -10.26 -3.04
C CYS A 4 0.96 -11.47 -3.30
N ILE A 5 0.35 -12.64 -3.53
CA ILE A 5 1.08 -13.88 -3.81
C ILE A 5 1.73 -13.82 -5.20
N CYS A 6 1.02 -13.36 -6.22
CA CYS A 6 1.53 -13.30 -7.61
C CYS A 6 2.83 -12.49 -7.76
N LYS A 7 3.00 -11.45 -6.94
CA LYS A 7 4.16 -10.55 -6.98
C LYS A 7 5.08 -10.69 -5.77
N GLY A 8 4.78 -11.60 -4.84
CA GLY A 8 5.55 -11.78 -3.61
C GLY A 8 5.59 -10.54 -2.70
N VAL A 9 4.54 -9.72 -2.68
CA VAL A 9 4.51 -8.45 -1.94
C VAL A 9 3.95 -8.65 -0.54
N SER A 10 4.70 -8.19 0.46
CA SER A 10 4.29 -8.20 1.86
C SER A 10 3.44 -6.99 2.26
N ASP A 11 2.68 -7.15 3.34
CA ASP A 11 2.00 -6.06 4.03
C ASP A 11 2.96 -4.92 4.38
N ARG A 12 4.15 -5.24 4.90
CA ARG A 12 5.19 -4.24 5.19
C ARG A 12 5.55 -3.41 3.98
N ARG A 13 5.77 -4.05 2.82
CA ARG A 13 6.11 -3.35 1.58
C ARG A 13 4.97 -2.41 1.15
N ILE A 14 3.72 -2.86 1.24
CA ILE A 14 2.54 -2.02 0.94
C ILE A 14 2.46 -0.85 1.93
N THR A 15 2.65 -1.09 3.23
CA THR A 15 2.67 -0.03 4.24
C THR A 15 3.81 0.97 4.03
N GLU A 16 4.98 0.52 3.56
CA GLU A 16 6.08 1.42 3.19
C GLU A 16 5.69 2.33 2.02
N GLU A 17 5.03 1.82 0.99
CA GLU A 17 4.52 2.65 -0.13
C GLU A 17 3.46 3.65 0.35
N ILE A 18 2.58 3.24 1.27
CA ILE A 18 1.62 4.17 1.90
C ILE A 18 2.35 5.27 2.68
N ARG A 19 3.38 4.92 3.46
CA ARG A 19 4.21 5.89 4.18
C ARG A 19 4.98 6.83 3.26
N ARG A 20 5.34 6.37 2.05
CA ARG A 20 5.93 7.21 0.99
C ARG A 20 4.92 8.16 0.34
N GLY A 21 3.64 8.07 0.69
CA GLY A 21 2.57 8.94 0.19
C GLY A 21 1.64 8.29 -0.82
N ALA A 22 1.66 6.96 -0.98
CA ALA A 22 0.66 6.28 -1.79
C ALA A 22 -0.72 6.33 -1.11
N CYS A 23 -1.66 7.03 -1.74
CA CYS A 23 -3.04 7.20 -1.27
C CYS A 23 -4.05 6.45 -2.14
N THR A 24 -3.60 5.82 -3.22
CA THR A 24 -4.45 5.13 -4.20
C THR A 24 -3.90 3.76 -4.57
N LEU A 25 -4.79 2.86 -5.00
CA LEU A 25 -4.37 1.55 -5.51
C LEU A 25 -3.36 1.68 -6.65
N ARG A 26 -3.54 2.66 -7.53
CA ARG A 26 -2.64 2.89 -8.67
C ARG A 26 -1.23 3.23 -8.20
N GLN A 27 -1.08 4.09 -7.21
CA GLN A 27 0.24 4.40 -6.63
C GLN A 27 0.89 3.18 -5.98
N ILE A 28 0.12 2.31 -5.32
CA ILE A 28 0.64 1.04 -4.80
C ILE A 28 1.10 0.12 -5.93
N GLN A 29 0.32 0.02 -7.01
CA GLN A 29 0.69 -0.74 -8.20
C GLN A 29 1.97 -0.20 -8.85
N ASP A 30 2.11 1.13 -8.95
CA ASP A 30 3.30 1.75 -9.52
C ASP A 30 4.56 1.54 -8.63
N GLY A 31 4.40 1.49 -7.30
CA GLY A 31 5.52 1.35 -6.36
C GLY A 31 5.98 -0.10 -6.06
N CYS A 32 5.09 -1.08 -6.21
CA CYS A 32 5.41 -2.48 -5.88
C CYS A 32 4.67 -3.54 -6.72
N GLU A 33 3.96 -3.14 -7.78
CA GLU A 33 3.21 -4.01 -8.70
C GLU A 33 2.08 -4.84 -8.07
N ALA A 34 1.80 -4.69 -6.77
CA ALA A 34 0.77 -5.45 -6.09
C ALA A 34 -0.62 -5.16 -6.68
N GLY A 35 -1.34 -6.22 -7.05
CA GLY A 35 -2.70 -6.10 -7.62
C GLY A 35 -2.73 -5.77 -9.11
N THR A 36 -1.64 -5.98 -9.85
CA THR A 36 -1.59 -5.86 -11.32
C THR A 36 -1.98 -7.14 -12.07
N ASP A 37 -1.94 -8.30 -11.39
CA ASP A 37 -2.16 -9.62 -11.97
C ASP A 37 -3.57 -10.18 -11.63
N CYS A 38 -3.68 -11.25 -10.83
CA CYS A 38 -4.97 -11.89 -10.47
C CYS A 38 -5.94 -11.00 -9.66
N LYS A 39 -5.45 -9.87 -9.13
CA LYS A 39 -6.21 -8.85 -8.38
C LYS A 39 -6.91 -9.32 -7.08
N CYS A 40 -6.71 -10.55 -6.62
CA CYS A 40 -7.28 -11.05 -5.34
C CYS A 40 -6.89 -10.19 -4.13
N CYS A 41 -5.67 -9.63 -4.13
CA CYS A 41 -5.17 -8.78 -3.05
C CYS A 41 -5.74 -7.35 -3.05
N VAL A 42 -6.44 -6.91 -4.11
CA VAL A 42 -6.87 -5.51 -4.29
C VAL A 42 -7.83 -5.07 -3.18
N ARG A 43 -8.76 -5.93 -2.76
CA ARG A 43 -9.69 -5.61 -1.67
C ARG A 43 -8.95 -5.32 -0.36
N GLN A 44 -7.94 -6.13 -0.04
CA GLN A 44 -7.13 -5.96 1.16
C GLN A 44 -6.25 -4.71 1.08
N ILE A 45 -5.63 -4.44 -0.07
CA ILE A 45 -4.85 -3.20 -0.30
C ILE A 45 -5.73 -1.97 -0.08
N ARG A 46 -6.97 -1.97 -0.59
CA ARG A 46 -7.92 -0.85 -0.36
C ARG A 46 -8.29 -0.68 1.10
N GLN A 47 -8.43 -1.77 1.86
CA GLN A 47 -8.64 -1.70 3.31
C GLN A 47 -7.43 -1.09 4.01
N MET A 48 -6.20 -1.50 3.65
CA MET A 48 -4.97 -0.92 4.20
C MET A 48 -4.89 0.58 3.92
N LEU A 49 -5.21 1.02 2.69
CA LEU A 49 -5.27 2.44 2.32
C LEU A 49 -6.33 3.19 3.13
N ALA A 50 -7.52 2.62 3.29
CA ALA A 50 -8.60 3.24 4.07
C ALA A 50 -8.25 3.35 5.57
N SER A 51 -7.63 2.32 6.14
CA SER A 51 -7.11 2.33 7.52
C SER A 51 -5.96 3.31 7.73
N SER A 52 -5.27 3.68 6.65
CA SER A 52 -4.19 4.68 6.65
C SER A 52 -4.68 6.10 6.31
N GLY A 53 -5.99 6.28 6.09
CA GLY A 53 -6.64 7.58 5.94
C GLY A 53 -6.45 8.45 7.20
N PRO A 54 -6.71 9.77 7.12
CA PRO A 54 -6.06 10.78 7.95
C PRO A 54 -6.52 10.76 9.42
N ALA A 55 -6.00 9.82 10.21
CA ALA A 55 -5.83 9.99 11.64
C ALA A 55 -4.49 10.72 11.83
N ARG A 56 -4.52 12.06 11.84
CA ARG A 56 -3.48 12.99 12.34
C ARG A 56 -2.11 12.37 12.65
N GLN A 57 -1.38 11.90 11.65
CA GLN A 57 0.03 11.56 11.80
C GLN A 57 0.81 12.77 11.29
N SER A 58 1.06 13.67 12.24
CA SER A 58 2.22 14.57 12.37
C SER A 58 3.20 14.46 11.19
N ALA A 59 3.36 15.48 10.36
CA ALA A 59 4.17 16.65 10.69
C ALA A 59 5.49 16.26 11.39
N SER A 60 6.37 15.49 10.74
CA SER A 60 7.83 15.71 10.80
C SER A 60 8.58 14.81 9.82
N GLU A 61 9.71 15.36 9.34
CA GLU A 61 10.85 14.75 8.66
C GLU A 61 10.79 14.50 7.13
N SER A 62 11.70 15.06 6.33
CA SER A 62 12.78 16.03 6.60
C SER A 62 13.38 16.49 5.27
N ARG A 63 13.80 17.76 5.26
CA ARG A 63 14.89 18.40 4.48
C ARG A 63 15.48 17.67 3.28
#